data_AF-A0A5M6CC95-F1
#
_entry.id   AF-A0A5M6CC95-F1
#
_cell.length_a   1.000
_cell.length_b   1.000
_cell.length_c   1.000
_cell.angle_alpha   90.00
_cell.angle_beta   90.00
_cell.angle_gamma   90.00
#
_symmetry.space_group_name_H-M   'P 1'
#
loop_
_entity.id
_entity.type
_entity.pdbx_description
1 polymer ?
#
loop_
_entity_poly.entity_id
_entity_poly.type
_entity_poly.pdbx_seq_one_letter_code
_entity_poly.pdbx_strand_id
1 'polypeptide(L)'
;MPAERKPLNKYRKPRPGPSTSTKTSERPSEHKVLPVDQRSEGALPGLSKIKSAIRQTKRLLAKETLEPGLRIATQRRLTSLEADLAAAERREVEKKNGAKYHKVKFFERQKLLRLTKRLNRKISEEGKSEKKKARYEQDLTDARVMLNYVLHYPNTQKYISLFPSNATTASTSKPEDEIDEEDSKSKLSLPPLLHPAPSNPSKLDQSAQRRYELLQETLKLMDEGKLSKEPEVEVTSGKTLGSGVEIGLGRSNVVSQNKDGKKTVEEEEEKDDFFEADD
;
A
#
# COMPACT_ATOMS: atom_id res chain seq x y z
N MET A 1 -46.92 -1.39 62.00
CA MET A 1 -45.96 -1.06 60.94
C MET A 1 -46.73 -0.80 59.64
N PRO A 2 -47.09 0.45 59.29
CA PRO A 2 -47.63 0.73 57.96
C PRO A 2 -46.48 0.97 56.97
N ALA A 3 -46.54 0.30 55.80
CA ALA A 3 -45.52 0.33 54.77
C ALA A 3 -45.48 1.67 54.02
N GLU A 4 -44.27 2.21 53.87
CA GLU A 4 -43.97 3.43 53.11
C GLU A 4 -44.26 3.25 51.61
N ARG A 5 -45.08 4.14 51.04
CA ARG A 5 -45.30 4.23 49.59
C ARG A 5 -44.21 5.11 48.96
N LYS A 6 -43.37 4.52 48.12
CA LYS A 6 -42.39 5.26 47.29
C LYS A 6 -43.10 6.18 46.28
N PRO A 7 -42.60 7.40 46.01
CA PRO A 7 -43.24 8.31 45.06
C PRO A 7 -43.04 7.88 43.60
N LEU A 8 -44.10 8.03 42.79
CA LEU A 8 -44.06 7.77 41.34
C LEU A 8 -43.12 8.75 40.62
N ASN A 9 -42.24 8.17 39.81
CA ASN A 9 -41.27 8.88 38.97
C ASN A 9 -41.99 9.63 37.82
N LYS A 10 -41.92 10.97 37.79
CA LYS A 10 -42.71 11.87 36.91
C LYS A 10 -42.15 12.08 35.49
N TYR A 11 -41.12 11.35 35.09
CA TYR A 11 -40.51 11.51 33.75
C TYR A 11 -40.66 10.25 32.90
N ARG A 12 -41.86 10.03 32.34
CA ARG A 12 -42.05 9.07 31.24
C ARG A 12 -42.54 9.85 30.02
N LYS A 13 -41.65 10.04 29.03
CA LYS A 13 -42.02 10.66 27.75
C LYS A 13 -43.12 9.83 27.07
N PRO A 14 -44.16 10.45 26.47
CA PRO A 14 -45.22 9.72 25.80
C PRO A 14 -44.67 8.98 24.56
N ARG A 15 -45.17 7.76 24.33
CA ARG A 15 -44.91 7.00 23.09
C ARG A 15 -45.65 7.68 21.93
N PRO A 16 -45.04 7.81 20.74
CA PRO A 16 -45.77 8.31 19.58
C PRO A 16 -46.83 7.28 19.18
N GLY A 17 -48.06 7.76 18.91
CA GLY A 17 -49.17 6.92 18.46
C GLY A 17 -48.98 6.40 17.02
N PRO A 18 -49.76 5.40 16.60
CA PRO A 18 -49.65 4.81 15.27
C PRO A 18 -50.17 5.80 14.21
N SER A 19 -49.27 6.35 13.40
CA SER A 19 -49.64 7.13 12.22
C SER A 19 -50.10 6.18 11.10
N THR A 20 -51.38 6.20 10.78
CA THR A 20 -51.91 5.65 9.52
C THR A 20 -51.55 6.60 8.39
N SER A 21 -50.46 6.31 7.67
CA SER A 21 -50.13 6.97 6.40
C SER A 21 -50.10 5.92 5.28
N THR A 22 -51.25 5.72 4.64
CA THR A 22 -51.32 5.13 3.30
C THR A 22 -50.80 6.16 2.30
N LYS A 23 -49.50 6.12 2.02
CA LYS A 23 -48.92 6.72 0.82
C LYS A 23 -48.25 5.60 0.02
N THR A 24 -48.91 5.19 -1.05
CA THR A 24 -48.33 4.42 -2.15
C THR A 24 -47.22 5.24 -2.78
N SER A 25 -46.00 5.09 -2.30
CA SER A 25 -44.82 5.55 -3.02
C SER A 25 -44.52 4.52 -4.11
N GLU A 26 -44.88 4.83 -5.34
CA GLU A 26 -44.24 4.20 -6.49
C GLU A 26 -42.76 4.55 -6.44
N ARG A 27 -41.96 3.63 -5.88
CA ARG A 27 -40.51 3.70 -5.95
C ARG A 27 -40.13 3.23 -7.36
N PRO A 28 -39.44 4.02 -8.18
CA PRO A 28 -38.76 3.45 -9.33
C PRO A 28 -37.58 2.64 -8.77
N SER A 29 -37.80 1.35 -8.53
CA SER A 29 -36.73 0.42 -8.16
C SER A 29 -35.96 -0.03 -9.40
N GLU A 30 -35.48 0.91 -10.21
CA GLU A 30 -34.46 0.57 -11.18
C GLU A 30 -33.12 0.61 -10.47
N HIS A 31 -32.66 -0.57 -10.01
CA HIS A 31 -31.25 -0.81 -9.79
C HIS A 31 -30.54 -0.76 -11.16
N LYS A 32 -30.43 0.44 -11.76
CA LYS A 32 -29.58 0.68 -12.93
C LYS A 32 -28.14 0.51 -12.48
N VAL A 33 -27.64 -0.70 -12.66
CA VAL A 33 -26.24 -1.01 -12.46
C VAL A 33 -25.49 -0.34 -13.59
N LEU A 34 -24.60 0.60 -13.24
CA LEU A 34 -23.76 1.27 -14.21
C LEU A 34 -22.98 0.23 -15.04
N PRO A 35 -22.87 0.43 -16.36
CA PRO A 35 -22.01 -0.35 -17.24
C PRO A 35 -20.60 -0.47 -16.65
N VAL A 36 -19.91 -1.58 -16.95
CA VAL A 36 -18.58 -1.89 -16.40
C VAL A 36 -17.59 -0.75 -16.63
N ASP A 37 -17.65 -0.11 -17.80
CA ASP A 37 -16.77 1.02 -18.18
C ASP A 37 -17.02 2.30 -17.37
N GLN A 38 -18.18 2.42 -16.72
CA GLN A 38 -18.56 3.58 -15.90
C GLN A 38 -18.30 3.38 -14.40
N ARG A 39 -17.72 2.25 -14.00
CA ARG A 39 -17.37 1.98 -12.61
C ARG A 39 -15.99 2.56 -12.32
N SER A 40 -15.94 3.73 -11.68
CA SER A 40 -14.68 4.21 -11.10
C SER A 40 -14.26 3.31 -9.94
N GLU A 41 -12.95 3.14 -9.74
CA GLU A 41 -12.37 2.37 -8.62
C GLU A 41 -13.01 2.79 -7.27
N GLY A 42 -13.27 4.09 -7.07
CA GLY A 42 -13.91 4.62 -5.85
C GLY A 42 -15.43 4.38 -5.72
N ALA A 43 -16.10 3.98 -6.80
CA ALA A 43 -17.55 3.75 -6.84
C ALA A 43 -17.94 2.26 -6.73
N LEU A 44 -16.98 1.36 -6.50
CA LEU A 44 -17.31 -0.06 -6.38
C LEU A 44 -18.24 -0.32 -5.17
N PRO A 45 -19.30 -1.11 -5.35
CA PRO A 45 -20.20 -1.47 -4.26
C PRO A 45 -19.45 -2.23 -3.16
N GLY A 46 -19.85 -2.05 -1.90
CA GLY A 46 -19.17 -2.71 -0.77
C GLY A 46 -19.13 -4.25 -0.88
N LEU A 47 -18.14 -4.88 -0.22
CA LEU A 47 -17.86 -6.32 -0.32
C LEU A 47 -19.10 -7.22 -0.18
N SER A 48 -19.98 -6.88 0.76
CA SER A 48 -21.22 -7.64 1.02
C SER A 48 -22.17 -7.62 -0.19
N LYS A 49 -22.26 -6.47 -0.87
CA LYS A 49 -23.10 -6.28 -2.07
C LYS A 49 -22.52 -7.07 -3.25
N ILE A 50 -21.21 -7.00 -3.49
CA ILE A 50 -20.55 -7.78 -4.55
C ILE A 50 -20.75 -9.28 -4.32
N LYS A 51 -20.49 -9.77 -3.10
CA LYS A 51 -20.70 -11.19 -2.74
C LYS A 51 -22.16 -11.62 -2.92
N SER A 52 -23.11 -10.74 -2.60
CA SER A 52 -24.55 -11.01 -2.82
C SER A 52 -24.91 -11.11 -4.31
N ALA A 53 -24.37 -10.23 -5.15
CA ALA A 53 -24.58 -10.23 -6.60
C ALA A 53 -23.98 -11.48 -7.25
N ILE A 54 -22.80 -11.93 -6.81
CA ILE A 54 -22.19 -13.19 -7.27
C ILE A 54 -23.10 -14.38 -6.93
N ARG A 55 -23.63 -14.46 -5.70
CA ARG A 55 -24.56 -15.54 -5.32
C ARG A 55 -25.83 -15.53 -6.17
N GLN A 56 -26.41 -14.35 -6.41
CA GLN A 56 -27.62 -14.22 -7.23
C GLN A 56 -27.36 -14.61 -8.69
N THR A 57 -26.23 -14.19 -9.27
CA THR A 57 -25.85 -14.56 -10.64
C THR A 57 -25.53 -16.05 -10.78
N LYS A 58 -24.84 -16.66 -9.80
CA LYS A 58 -24.64 -18.13 -9.76
C LYS A 58 -25.95 -18.90 -9.66
N ARG A 59 -26.89 -18.43 -8.82
CA ARG A 59 -28.25 -19.02 -8.74
C ARG A 59 -29.03 -18.88 -10.03
N LEU A 60 -28.87 -17.77 -10.75
CA LEU A 60 -29.51 -17.56 -12.04
C LEU A 60 -28.95 -18.53 -13.08
N LEU A 61 -27.62 -18.67 -13.17
CA LEU A 61 -26.95 -19.59 -14.08
C LEU A 61 -27.28 -21.08 -13.83
N ALA A 62 -27.61 -21.44 -12.59
CA ALA A 62 -27.99 -22.80 -12.22
C ALA A 62 -29.37 -23.23 -12.74
N LYS A 63 -30.19 -22.31 -13.26
CA LYS A 63 -31.50 -22.65 -13.84
C LYS A 63 -31.32 -23.17 -15.26
N GLU A 64 -31.90 -24.35 -15.54
CA GLU A 64 -31.77 -25.01 -16.85
C GLU A 64 -32.57 -24.31 -17.95
N THR A 65 -33.65 -23.60 -17.59
CA THR A 65 -34.59 -22.92 -18.50
C THR A 65 -34.12 -21.55 -19.00
N LEU A 66 -32.83 -21.21 -18.92
CA LEU A 66 -32.34 -19.93 -19.41
C LEU A 66 -32.13 -19.91 -20.93
N GLU A 67 -32.54 -18.80 -21.53
CA GLU A 67 -32.19 -18.46 -22.91
C GLU A 67 -30.66 -18.42 -23.09
N PRO A 68 -30.13 -18.98 -24.20
CA PRO A 68 -28.69 -19.00 -24.47
C PRO A 68 -28.01 -17.63 -24.43
N GLY A 69 -28.64 -16.58 -24.99
CA GLY A 69 -28.11 -15.22 -24.99
C GLY A 69 -27.96 -14.64 -23.58
N LEU A 70 -28.99 -14.84 -22.74
CA LEU A 70 -28.96 -14.43 -21.34
C LEU A 70 -27.92 -15.20 -20.53
N ARG A 71 -27.71 -16.49 -20.83
CA ARG A 71 -26.66 -17.31 -20.18
C ARG A 71 -25.26 -16.75 -20.45
N ILE A 72 -24.95 -16.36 -21.68
CA ILE A 72 -23.65 -15.76 -22.03
C ILE A 72 -23.47 -14.41 -21.32
N ALA A 73 -24.49 -13.54 -21.34
CA ALA A 73 -24.43 -12.24 -20.68
C ALA A 73 -24.24 -12.38 -19.15
N THR A 74 -24.89 -13.36 -18.53
CA THR A 74 -24.77 -13.62 -17.09
C THR A 74 -23.43 -14.25 -16.71
N GLN A 75 -22.83 -15.07 -17.57
CA GLN A 75 -21.45 -15.55 -17.39
C GLN A 75 -20.43 -14.39 -17.46
N ARG A 76 -20.54 -13.51 -18.46
CA ARG A 76 -19.70 -12.29 -18.54
C ARG A 76 -19.86 -11.44 -17.29
N ARG A 77 -21.09 -11.24 -16.82
CA ARG A 77 -21.36 -10.53 -15.57
C ARG A 77 -20.71 -11.19 -14.35
N LEU A 78 -20.75 -12.52 -14.26
CA LEU A 78 -20.10 -13.26 -13.18
C LEU A 78 -18.59 -13.00 -13.19
N THR A 79 -17.94 -13.10 -14.35
CA THR A 79 -16.48 -12.84 -14.46
C THR A 79 -16.11 -11.43 -14.03
N SER A 80 -16.90 -10.41 -14.44
CA SER A 80 -16.70 -9.03 -13.99
C SER A 80 -16.88 -8.87 -12.48
N LEU A 81 -17.91 -9.50 -11.88
CA LEU A 81 -18.13 -9.43 -10.44
C LEU A 81 -17.04 -10.15 -9.63
N GLU A 82 -16.46 -11.22 -10.16
CA GLU A 82 -15.33 -11.92 -9.54
C GLU A 82 -14.05 -11.08 -9.58
N ALA A 83 -13.81 -10.36 -10.68
CA ALA A 83 -12.72 -9.37 -10.76
C ALA A 83 -12.92 -8.22 -9.76
N ASP A 84 -14.13 -7.66 -9.69
CA ASP A 84 -14.49 -6.60 -8.73
C ASP A 84 -14.30 -7.08 -7.27
N LEU A 85 -14.64 -8.34 -6.97
CA LEU A 85 -14.42 -8.94 -5.65
C LEU A 85 -12.94 -9.00 -5.31
N ALA A 86 -12.09 -9.46 -6.23
CA ALA A 86 -10.65 -9.56 -6.01
C ALA A 86 -10.03 -8.18 -5.76
N ALA A 87 -10.42 -7.16 -6.54
CA ALA A 87 -9.99 -5.78 -6.33
C ALA A 87 -10.45 -5.25 -4.97
N ALA A 88 -11.70 -5.46 -4.60
CA ALA A 88 -12.23 -4.98 -3.33
C ALA A 88 -11.58 -5.68 -2.11
N GLU A 89 -11.26 -6.96 -2.21
CA GLU A 89 -10.52 -7.69 -1.16
C GLU A 89 -9.09 -7.18 -1.00
N ARG A 90 -8.39 -6.86 -2.10
CA ARG A 90 -7.07 -6.21 -2.04
C ARG A 90 -7.12 -4.87 -1.32
N ARG A 91 -8.09 -4.02 -1.66
CA ARG A 91 -8.28 -2.72 -0.99
C ARG A 91 -8.59 -2.85 0.50
N GLU A 92 -9.34 -3.87 0.90
CA GLU A 92 -9.56 -4.13 2.33
C GLU A 92 -8.27 -4.51 3.05
N VAL A 93 -7.42 -5.34 2.43
CA VAL A 93 -6.12 -5.72 2.99
C VAL A 93 -5.21 -4.50 3.09
N GLU A 94 -5.13 -3.68 2.04
CA GLU A 94 -4.36 -2.43 2.03
C GLU A 94 -4.83 -1.47 3.12
N LYS A 95 -6.14 -1.29 3.28
CA LYS A 95 -6.71 -0.45 4.33
C LYS A 95 -6.36 -0.96 5.73
N LYS A 96 -6.49 -2.28 5.96
CA LYS A 96 -6.17 -2.92 7.25
C LYS A 96 -4.68 -2.81 7.57
N ASN A 97 -3.82 -3.14 6.62
CA ASN A 97 -2.36 -3.07 6.78
C ASN A 97 -1.87 -1.63 6.91
N GLY A 98 -2.41 -0.72 6.09
CA GLY A 98 -2.15 0.70 6.16
C GLY A 98 -2.43 1.21 7.57
N ALA A 99 -3.62 0.99 8.12
CA ALA A 99 -3.95 1.38 9.49
C ALA A 99 -3.05 0.70 10.55
N LYS A 100 -2.81 -0.61 10.42
CA LYS A 100 -2.03 -1.42 11.38
C LYS A 100 -0.57 -0.97 11.46
N TYR A 101 0.08 -0.78 10.32
CA TYR A 101 1.52 -0.49 10.24
C TYR A 101 1.83 1.00 10.08
N HIS A 102 0.84 1.87 9.92
CA HIS A 102 1.05 3.32 9.79
C HIS A 102 1.91 3.90 10.92
N LYS A 103 1.60 3.53 12.18
CA LYS A 103 2.38 4.01 13.33
C LYS A 103 3.81 3.46 13.35
N VAL A 104 3.99 2.17 13.04
CA VAL A 104 5.32 1.55 12.97
C VAL A 104 6.17 2.22 11.88
N LYS A 105 5.65 2.30 10.65
CA LYS A 105 6.31 2.99 9.53
C LYS A 105 6.59 4.47 9.85
N PHE A 106 5.69 5.16 10.57
CA PHE A 106 5.91 6.54 11.01
C PHE A 106 7.12 6.67 11.92
N PHE A 107 7.22 5.86 12.96
CA PHE A 107 8.34 5.92 13.89
C PHE A 107 9.67 5.53 13.25
N GLU A 108 9.67 4.50 12.40
CA GLU A 108 10.89 4.09 11.67
C GLU A 108 11.34 5.17 10.69
N ARG A 109 10.41 5.77 9.93
CA ARG A 109 10.72 6.90 9.05
C ARG A 109 11.31 8.07 9.83
N GLN A 110 10.69 8.48 10.95
CA GLN A 110 11.20 9.56 11.79
C GLN A 110 12.58 9.26 12.36
N LYS A 111 12.81 8.00 12.76
CA LYS A 111 14.11 7.54 13.25
C LYS A 111 15.17 7.67 12.16
N LEU A 112 14.90 7.19 10.96
CA LEU A 112 15.82 7.25 9.82
C LEU A 112 16.10 8.68 9.35
N LEU A 113 15.09 9.55 9.30
CA LEU A 113 15.28 10.96 8.96
C LEU A 113 16.20 11.69 9.96
N ARG A 114 16.00 11.47 11.27
CA ARG A 114 16.86 12.04 12.32
C ARG A 114 18.29 11.51 12.20
N LEU A 115 18.43 10.23 11.88
CA LEU A 115 19.73 9.57 11.75
C LEU A 115 20.51 10.07 10.54
N THR A 116 19.84 10.18 9.39
CA THR A 116 20.40 10.76 8.15
C THR A 116 20.89 12.19 8.39
N LYS A 117 20.07 13.02 9.06
CA LYS A 117 20.46 14.40 9.41
C LYS A 117 21.69 14.44 10.34
N ARG A 118 21.77 13.53 11.31
CA ARG A 118 22.92 13.42 12.22
C ARG A 118 24.18 12.98 11.47
N LEU A 119 24.07 11.98 10.60
CA LEU A 119 25.20 11.47 9.80
C LEU A 119 25.73 12.55 8.85
N ASN A 120 24.85 13.28 8.15
CA ASN A 120 25.24 14.41 7.31
C ASN A 120 26.03 15.46 8.11
N ARG A 121 25.53 15.87 9.29
CA ARG A 121 26.26 16.79 10.17
C ARG A 121 27.63 16.24 10.56
N LYS A 122 27.71 14.95 10.92
CA LYS A 122 28.96 14.32 11.33
C LYS A 122 29.99 14.24 10.20
N ILE A 123 29.55 14.08 8.96
CA ILE A 123 30.42 14.05 7.77
C ILE A 123 30.97 15.46 7.50
N SER A 124 30.14 16.50 7.66
CA SER A 124 30.54 17.90 7.48
C SER A 124 31.43 18.46 8.59
N GLU A 125 31.46 17.84 9.78
CA GLU A 125 32.32 18.27 10.90
C GLU A 125 33.82 18.06 10.57
N GLU A 126 34.60 19.14 10.67
CA GLU A 126 36.05 19.15 10.47
C GLU A 126 36.80 18.46 11.61
N GLY A 127 38.03 17.96 11.36
CA GLY A 127 38.87 17.34 12.38
C GLY A 127 38.63 15.84 12.64
N LYS A 128 37.74 15.19 11.90
CA LYS A 128 37.53 13.73 11.98
C LYS A 128 38.48 12.96 11.07
N SER A 129 39.02 11.86 11.59
CA SER A 129 39.81 10.90 10.81
C SER A 129 39.05 10.43 9.57
N GLU A 130 39.76 10.28 8.45
CA GLU A 130 39.21 9.76 7.19
C GLU A 130 38.47 8.43 7.37
N LYS A 131 38.97 7.55 8.25
CA LYS A 131 38.32 6.28 8.58
C LYS A 131 36.93 6.46 9.20
N LYS A 132 36.77 7.45 10.08
CA LYS A 132 35.47 7.76 10.70
C LYS A 132 34.51 8.36 9.66
N LYS A 133 35.00 9.23 8.77
CA LYS A 133 34.20 9.80 7.68
C LYS A 133 33.67 8.72 6.73
N ALA A 134 34.54 7.81 6.29
CA ALA A 134 34.14 6.68 5.45
C ALA A 134 33.09 5.78 6.11
N ARG A 135 33.20 5.53 7.42
CA ARG A 135 32.17 4.79 8.19
C ARG A 135 30.83 5.54 8.19
N TYR A 136 30.84 6.85 8.43
CA TYR A 136 29.59 7.64 8.43
C TYR A 136 28.95 7.74 7.05
N GLU A 137 29.73 7.78 5.98
CA GLU A 137 29.22 7.73 4.61
C GLU A 137 28.55 6.38 4.30
N GLN A 138 29.15 5.27 4.74
CA GLN A 138 28.52 3.94 4.63
C GLN A 138 27.21 3.88 5.41
N ASP A 139 27.20 4.30 6.67
CA ASP A 139 26.00 4.36 7.49
C ASP A 139 24.92 5.26 6.86
N LEU A 140 25.32 6.34 6.18
CA LEU A 140 24.41 7.24 5.48
C LEU A 140 23.76 6.54 4.28
N THR A 141 24.53 5.77 3.51
CA THR A 141 23.98 4.97 2.40
C THR A 141 22.99 3.93 2.89
N ASP A 142 23.30 3.23 3.99
CA ASP A 142 22.41 2.25 4.61
C ASP A 142 21.11 2.91 5.11
N ALA A 143 21.22 4.06 5.78
CA ALA A 143 20.06 4.81 6.26
C ALA A 143 19.14 5.24 5.10
N ARG A 144 19.70 5.61 3.95
CA ARG A 144 18.94 6.00 2.74
C ARG A 144 18.22 4.81 2.12
N VAL A 145 18.88 3.67 1.98
CA VAL A 145 18.24 2.42 1.51
C VAL A 145 17.09 2.01 2.43
N MET A 146 17.33 2.02 3.74
CA MET A 146 16.32 1.73 4.74
C MET A 146 15.15 2.73 4.70
N LEU A 147 15.40 4.02 4.46
CA LEU A 147 14.35 5.03 4.36
C LEU A 147 13.47 4.78 3.14
N ASN A 148 14.07 4.50 1.98
CA ASN A 148 13.35 4.12 0.77
C ASN A 148 12.50 2.86 0.99
N TYR A 149 13.04 1.87 1.71
CA TYR A 149 12.26 0.69 2.10
C TYR A 149 10.98 1.07 2.85
N VAL A 150 11.06 1.94 3.87
CA VAL A 150 9.86 2.33 4.64
C VAL A 150 8.85 3.09 3.78
N LEU A 151 9.32 3.96 2.89
CA LEU A 151 8.48 4.84 2.05
C LEU A 151 7.72 4.06 0.98
N HIS A 152 8.39 3.13 0.30
CA HIS A 152 7.86 2.43 -0.88
C HIS A 152 7.37 1.01 -0.59
N TYR A 153 7.24 0.63 0.69
CA TYR A 153 6.72 -0.68 1.07
C TYR A 153 5.22 -0.81 0.78
N PRO A 154 4.78 -1.82 0.01
CA PRO A 154 3.38 -1.98 -0.38
C PRO A 154 2.48 -2.24 0.82
N ASN A 155 1.28 -1.65 0.81
CA ASN A 155 0.30 -1.91 1.86
C ASN A 155 -0.46 -3.23 1.64
N THR A 156 -0.31 -3.86 0.49
CA THR A 156 -0.86 -5.21 0.21
C THR A 156 -0.18 -6.29 1.06
N GLN A 157 1.06 -6.05 1.51
CA GLN A 157 1.85 -7.01 2.26
C GLN A 157 2.00 -6.62 3.74
N LYS A 158 2.33 -7.61 4.60
CA LYS A 158 2.60 -7.37 6.01
C LYS A 158 3.96 -6.70 6.15
N TYR A 159 4.03 -5.55 6.81
CA TYR A 159 5.29 -4.83 7.01
C TYR A 159 6.26 -5.60 7.91
N ILE A 160 7.53 -5.70 7.50
CA ILE A 160 8.61 -6.27 8.32
C ILE A 160 9.43 -5.12 8.89
N SER A 161 9.41 -4.98 10.22
CA SER A 161 10.05 -3.88 10.96
C SER A 161 11.58 -3.94 10.85
N LEU A 162 12.19 -2.77 10.63
CA LEU A 162 13.64 -2.59 10.62
C LEU A 162 14.22 -2.50 12.03
N PHE A 163 13.45 -1.98 12.99
CA PHE A 163 13.86 -1.80 14.38
C PHE A 163 12.95 -2.60 15.34
N PRO A 164 13.13 -3.94 15.45
CA PRO A 164 12.34 -4.73 16.37
C PRO A 164 12.55 -4.27 17.81
N SER A 165 11.48 -4.07 18.58
CA SER A 165 11.54 -3.69 20.01
C SER A 165 12.35 -4.66 20.86
N ASN A 166 12.43 -5.93 20.43
CA ASN A 166 13.07 -7.00 21.18
C ASN A 166 14.57 -7.12 20.85
N ALA A 167 15.07 -6.40 19.83
CA ALA A 167 16.48 -6.45 19.43
C ALA A 167 17.37 -5.47 20.21
N THR A 168 16.77 -4.43 20.81
CA THR A 168 17.49 -3.43 21.63
C THR A 168 18.10 -4.01 22.90
N THR A 169 17.73 -5.21 23.33
CA THR A 169 18.34 -5.91 24.48
C THR A 169 19.39 -6.95 24.09
N ALA A 170 19.53 -7.31 22.81
CA ALA A 170 20.33 -8.46 22.38
C ALA A 170 21.50 -8.13 21.44
N SER A 171 21.62 -6.90 20.93
CA SER A 171 22.58 -6.55 19.86
C SER A 171 23.64 -5.50 20.23
N THR A 172 23.77 -5.14 21.50
CA THR A 172 24.87 -4.28 22.00
C THR A 172 26.18 -5.04 22.26
N SER A 173 26.51 -6.05 21.46
CA SER A 173 27.77 -6.81 21.53
C SER A 173 28.70 -6.51 20.35
N LYS A 174 28.97 -5.22 20.09
CA LYS A 174 30.19 -4.80 19.39
C LYS A 174 31.21 -4.37 20.46
N PRO A 175 32.50 -4.72 20.33
CA PRO A 175 33.54 -4.42 21.31
C PRO A 175 33.65 -2.90 21.52
N GLU A 176 33.83 -2.52 22.79
CA GLU A 176 33.65 -1.18 23.35
C GLU A 176 34.77 -0.18 23.00
N ASP A 177 35.74 -0.55 22.15
CA ASP A 177 37.02 0.16 22.07
C ASP A 177 37.06 1.43 21.17
N GLU A 178 35.98 1.83 20.49
CA GLU A 178 36.00 3.05 19.64
C GLU A 178 34.62 3.74 19.49
N ILE A 179 33.77 3.71 20.51
CA ILE A 179 32.53 4.50 20.51
C ILE A 179 32.80 5.80 21.26
N ASP A 180 32.91 6.92 20.54
CA ASP A 180 33.01 8.25 21.15
C ASP A 180 31.86 8.41 22.15
N GLU A 181 32.14 8.82 23.39
CA GLU A 181 31.20 8.97 24.53
C GLU A 181 29.93 9.80 24.21
N GLU A 182 29.94 10.62 23.15
CA GLU A 182 28.75 11.34 22.67
C GLU A 182 27.76 10.45 21.90
N ASP A 183 28.22 9.35 21.31
CA ASP A 183 27.39 8.46 20.49
C ASP A 183 26.54 7.49 21.30
N SER A 184 26.96 7.15 22.52
CA SER A 184 26.21 6.30 23.47
C SER A 184 24.96 6.98 24.04
N LYS A 185 24.95 8.31 24.17
CA LYS A 185 23.84 9.08 24.76
C LYS A 185 22.60 9.19 23.88
N SER A 186 22.71 8.88 22.59
CA SER A 186 21.56 8.88 21.69
C SER A 186 21.23 7.44 21.26
N LYS A 187 20.09 6.94 21.75
CA LYS A 187 19.48 5.63 21.46
C LYS A 187 19.13 5.38 19.98
N LEU A 188 19.77 6.07 19.04
CA LEU A 188 19.56 6.02 17.59
C LEU A 188 20.80 5.42 16.92
N SER A 189 20.92 4.10 16.98
CA SER A 189 21.91 3.33 16.21
C SER A 189 21.22 2.62 15.04
N LEU A 190 21.91 2.52 13.90
CA LEU A 190 21.45 1.72 12.76
C LEU A 190 21.59 0.23 13.10
N PRO A 191 20.56 -0.59 12.82
CA PRO A 191 20.70 -2.03 12.89
C PRO A 191 21.65 -2.48 11.77
N PRO A 192 22.61 -3.38 12.04
CA PRO A 192 23.55 -3.88 11.03
C PRO A 192 22.83 -4.84 10.08
N LEU A 193 22.05 -4.31 9.15
CA LEU A 193 21.21 -5.09 8.22
C LEU A 193 21.85 -5.25 6.84
N LEU A 194 22.59 -4.25 6.36
CA LEU A 194 23.30 -4.31 5.06
C LEU A 194 24.80 -4.46 5.26
N HIS A 195 25.40 -3.62 6.10
CA HIS A 195 26.83 -3.64 6.37
C HIS A 195 27.17 -3.91 7.86
N PRO A 196 28.05 -4.90 8.14
CA PRO A 196 28.59 -5.91 7.23
C PRO A 196 27.49 -6.88 6.76
N ALA A 197 27.63 -7.42 5.54
CA ALA A 197 26.68 -8.39 5.02
C ALA A 197 26.65 -9.63 5.95
N PRO A 198 25.45 -10.18 6.24
CA PRO A 198 25.35 -11.35 7.11
C PRO A 198 26.13 -12.50 6.50
N SER A 199 27.06 -13.08 7.26
CA SER A 199 27.96 -14.14 6.77
C SER A 199 27.21 -15.37 6.25
N ASN A 200 26.02 -15.65 6.80
CA ASN A 200 25.11 -16.70 6.34
C ASN A 200 23.66 -16.20 6.42
N PRO A 201 23.10 -15.60 5.34
CA PRO A 201 21.73 -15.09 5.36
C PRO A 201 20.70 -16.19 5.64
N SER A 202 20.96 -17.43 5.21
CA SER A 202 20.08 -18.59 5.40
C SER A 202 19.93 -19.08 6.84
N LYS A 203 20.81 -18.65 7.77
CA LYS A 203 20.72 -19.00 9.19
C LYS A 203 19.86 -18.03 10.00
N LEU A 204 19.42 -16.92 9.40
CA LEU A 204 18.55 -15.95 10.07
C LEU A 204 17.10 -16.44 10.11
N ASP A 205 16.28 -15.85 10.98
CA ASP A 205 14.82 -16.05 10.97
C ASP A 205 14.21 -15.71 9.59
N GLN A 206 13.13 -16.38 9.21
CA GLN A 206 12.44 -16.18 7.93
C GLN A 206 12.09 -14.70 7.69
N SER A 207 11.66 -13.99 8.74
CA SER A 207 11.33 -12.57 8.66
C SER A 207 12.58 -11.72 8.38
N ALA A 208 13.70 -12.07 9.00
CA ALA A 208 14.95 -11.36 8.84
C ALA A 208 15.59 -11.63 7.47
N GLN A 209 15.46 -12.85 6.94
CA GLN A 209 15.82 -13.19 5.57
C GLN A 209 15.04 -12.35 4.56
N ARG A 210 13.71 -12.32 4.67
CA ARG A 210 12.86 -11.52 3.78
C ARG A 210 13.17 -10.03 3.86
N ARG A 211 13.40 -9.50 5.07
CA ARG A 211 13.82 -8.11 5.25
C ARG A 211 15.13 -7.82 4.51
N TYR A 212 16.10 -8.73 4.59
CA TYR A 212 17.38 -8.56 3.90
C TYR A 212 17.21 -8.58 2.38
N GLU A 213 16.42 -9.51 1.83
CA GLU A 213 16.10 -9.57 0.40
C GLU A 213 15.45 -8.27 -0.10
N LEU A 214 14.48 -7.75 0.65
CA LEU A 214 13.79 -6.50 0.31
C LEU A 214 14.73 -5.30 0.34
N LEU A 215 15.68 -5.27 1.29
CA LEU A 215 16.68 -4.21 1.36
C LEU A 215 17.68 -4.28 0.18
N GLN A 216 18.06 -5.48 -0.24
CA GLN A 216 18.87 -5.65 -1.46
C GLN A 216 18.08 -5.24 -2.72
N GLU A 217 16.80 -5.56 -2.79
CA GLU A 217 15.91 -5.11 -3.87
C GLU A 217 15.84 -3.58 -3.91
N THR A 218 15.68 -2.91 -2.76
CA THR A 218 15.71 -1.45 -2.71
C THR A 218 17.02 -0.85 -3.16
N LEU A 219 18.15 -1.46 -2.78
CA LEU A 219 19.46 -1.01 -3.22
C LEU A 219 19.57 -1.09 -4.75
N LYS A 220 19.18 -2.22 -5.35
CA LYS A 220 19.14 -2.36 -6.81
C LYS A 220 18.24 -1.32 -7.48
N LEU A 221 17.06 -1.05 -6.92
CA LEU A 221 16.14 -0.03 -7.45
C LEU A 221 16.72 1.40 -7.35
N MET A 222 17.52 1.69 -6.32
CA MET A 222 18.25 2.95 -6.19
C MET A 222 19.39 3.05 -7.20
N ASP A 223 20.13 1.96 -7.43
CA ASP A 223 21.21 1.89 -8.42
C ASP A 223 20.68 2.05 -9.85
N GLU A 224 19.53 1.44 -10.13
CA GLU A 224 18.77 1.60 -11.39
C GLU A 224 18.17 3.00 -11.55
N GLY A 225 18.18 3.83 -10.50
CA GLY A 225 17.61 5.19 -10.52
C GLY A 225 16.09 5.26 -10.50
N LYS A 226 15.40 4.14 -10.22
CA LYS A 226 13.94 4.10 -10.03
C LYS A 226 13.53 4.68 -8.68
N LEU A 227 14.41 4.57 -7.69
CA LEU A 227 14.26 5.18 -6.37
C LEU A 227 15.30 6.29 -6.18
N SER A 228 14.93 7.28 -5.37
CA SER A 228 15.80 8.43 -5.08
C SER A 228 17.03 8.02 -4.29
N LYS A 229 18.17 8.63 -4.62
CA LYS A 229 19.42 8.49 -3.84
C LYS A 229 19.39 9.31 -2.55
N GLU A 230 18.53 10.34 -2.49
CA GLU A 230 18.40 11.24 -1.33
C GLU A 230 16.94 11.38 -0.89
N PRO A 231 16.33 10.29 -0.39
CA PRO A 231 14.92 10.28 0.01
C PRO A 231 14.57 11.31 1.10
N GLU A 232 15.54 11.75 1.91
CA GLU A 232 15.35 12.78 2.94
C GLU A 232 14.96 14.16 2.36
N VAL A 233 15.44 14.50 1.16
CA VAL A 233 15.13 15.78 0.50
C VAL A 233 13.74 15.74 -0.11
N GLU A 234 13.32 14.59 -0.66
CA GLU A 234 11.99 14.42 -1.24
C GLU A 234 10.89 14.50 -0.17
N VAL A 235 11.12 13.85 0.97
CA VAL A 235 10.16 13.86 2.08
C VAL A 235 9.99 15.27 2.67
N THR A 236 11.06 16.07 2.69
CA THR A 236 11.03 17.43 3.24
C THR A 236 10.48 18.47 2.26
N SER A 237 10.75 18.31 0.97
CA SER A 237 10.24 19.19 -0.09
C SER A 237 8.76 18.99 -0.42
N GLY A 238 8.11 17.97 0.18
CA GLY A 238 6.70 17.67 -0.06
C GLY A 238 6.40 17.23 -1.50
N LYS A 239 7.44 16.93 -2.28
CA LYS A 239 7.30 16.38 -3.63
C LYS A 239 6.63 15.02 -3.51
N THR A 240 5.61 14.77 -4.32
CA THR A 240 4.91 13.48 -4.36
C THR A 240 5.94 12.36 -4.56
N LEU A 241 6.10 11.50 -3.56
CA LEU A 241 6.93 10.29 -3.63
C LEU A 241 6.58 9.55 -4.93
N GLY A 242 7.59 9.29 -5.76
CA GLY A 242 7.44 8.79 -7.12
C GLY A 242 6.32 7.77 -7.29
N SER A 243 5.37 8.11 -8.15
CA SER A 243 4.14 7.38 -8.40
C SER A 243 4.40 5.98 -8.94
N GLY A 244 4.18 4.94 -8.12
CA GLY A 244 3.92 3.58 -8.59
C GLY A 244 5.05 2.56 -8.46
N VAL A 245 6.19 2.90 -7.85
CA VAL A 245 7.22 1.89 -7.53
C VAL A 245 6.95 1.33 -6.13
N GLU A 246 6.48 0.08 -6.07
CA GLU A 246 6.32 -0.68 -4.83
C GLU A 246 7.39 -1.77 -4.72
N ILE A 247 7.99 -1.93 -3.55
CA ILE A 247 9.07 -2.90 -3.29
C ILE A 247 8.46 -4.27 -2.94
N GLY A 248 9.02 -5.37 -3.44
CA GLY A 248 8.61 -6.72 -3.01
C GLY A 248 7.30 -7.21 -3.64
N LEU A 249 6.73 -6.45 -4.58
CA LEU A 249 5.87 -7.01 -5.60
C LEU A 249 6.77 -7.80 -6.56
N GLY A 250 7.00 -9.08 -6.28
CA GLY A 250 7.73 -9.94 -7.21
C GLY A 250 7.22 -9.80 -8.64
N ARG A 251 8.08 -10.13 -9.61
CA ARG A 251 7.92 -9.99 -11.08
C ARG A 251 6.57 -10.46 -11.68
N SER A 252 5.70 -11.10 -10.91
CA SER A 252 4.36 -11.57 -11.25
C SER A 252 3.22 -10.56 -11.04
N ASN A 253 3.44 -9.44 -10.33
CA ASN A 253 2.40 -8.42 -10.08
C ASN A 253 2.80 -7.05 -10.64
N VAL A 254 3.36 -7.03 -11.86
CA VAL A 254 3.37 -5.80 -12.65
C VAL A 254 1.91 -5.48 -12.95
N VAL A 255 1.35 -4.56 -12.17
CA VAL A 255 0.14 -3.82 -12.53
C VAL A 255 0.34 -3.37 -13.97
N SER A 256 -0.47 -3.90 -14.88
CA SER A 256 -0.57 -3.37 -16.24
C SER A 256 -1.03 -1.93 -16.11
N GLN A 257 -0.06 -1.02 -16.08
CA GLN A 257 -0.31 0.38 -16.36
C GLN A 257 -0.65 0.44 -17.84
N ASN A 258 -1.94 0.39 -18.13
CA ASN A 258 -2.47 0.88 -19.40
C ASN A 258 -1.99 2.33 -19.54
N LYS A 259 -1.03 2.56 -20.44
CA LYS A 259 -0.67 3.90 -20.89
C LYS A 259 -1.68 4.29 -21.96
N ASP A 260 -2.59 5.18 -21.59
CA ASP A 260 -3.45 5.88 -22.53
C ASP A 260 -2.65 6.70 -23.55
N GLY A 261 -3.10 6.62 -24.79
CA GLY A 261 -3.15 7.67 -25.81
C GLY A 261 -2.06 8.73 -25.85
N LYS A 262 -1.23 8.66 -26.88
CA LYS A 262 -0.70 9.87 -27.53
C LYS A 262 -1.01 9.82 -29.03
N LYS A 263 -1.86 10.77 -29.44
CA LYS A 263 -2.10 11.22 -30.82
C LYS A 263 -0.78 11.30 -31.61
N THR A 264 -0.75 10.65 -32.76
CA THR A 264 -0.03 11.13 -33.94
C THR A 264 -1.08 11.36 -35.02
N VAL A 265 -1.25 12.62 -35.37
CA VAL A 265 -1.90 13.07 -36.61
C VAL A 265 -0.84 12.84 -37.67
N GLU A 266 -1.09 11.94 -38.62
CA GLU A 266 -0.36 11.87 -39.88
C GLU A 266 -1.39 12.07 -40.99
N GLU A 267 -1.06 13.02 -41.87
CA GLU A 267 -1.81 13.47 -43.02
C GLU A 267 -1.97 12.32 -44.03
N GLU A 268 -3.22 11.95 -44.34
CA GLU A 268 -3.52 11.19 -45.55
C GLU A 268 -3.54 12.18 -46.72
N GLU A 269 -2.43 12.27 -47.45
CA GLU A 269 -2.43 12.78 -48.82
C GLU A 269 -3.13 11.76 -49.72
N GLU A 270 -4.23 12.21 -50.32
CA GLU A 270 -4.90 11.58 -51.45
C GLU A 270 -3.89 11.30 -52.57
N LYS A 271 -3.73 10.02 -52.92
CA LYS A 271 -3.36 9.60 -54.29
C LYS A 271 -4.20 8.41 -54.70
N ASP A 272 -5.21 8.72 -55.48
CA ASP A 272 -5.85 7.83 -56.43
C ASP A 272 -4.79 7.26 -57.39
N ASP A 273 -4.65 5.93 -57.41
CA ASP A 273 -4.02 5.16 -58.50
C ASP A 273 -4.62 3.75 -58.52
N PHE A 274 -5.96 3.69 -58.69
CA PHE A 274 -6.69 2.43 -58.88
C PHE A 274 -7.55 2.51 -60.15
N PHE A 275 -6.90 2.69 -61.31
CA PHE A 275 -7.40 2.21 -62.60
C PHE A 275 -6.25 2.16 -63.62
N GLU A 276 -5.47 1.08 -63.61
CA GLU A 276 -4.78 0.63 -64.83
C GLU A 276 -5.78 -0.22 -65.62
N ALA A 277 -6.09 0.26 -66.82
CA ALA A 277 -6.78 -0.49 -67.86
C ALA A 277 -5.75 -1.29 -68.65
N ASP A 278 -6.03 -2.57 -68.85
CA ASP A 278 -5.52 -3.39 -69.96
C ASP A 278 -6.63 -4.39 -70.32
N ASP A 279 -7.51 -3.98 -71.25
CA ASP A 279 -7.81 -4.64 -72.54
C ASP A 279 -8.82 -3.79 -73.36
#